data_AF-A0A3B3XE00-F1
#
_entry.id   AF-A0A3B3XE00-F1
#
_cell.length_a   1.000
_cell.length_b   1.000
_cell.length_c   1.000
_cell.angle_alpha   90.00
_cell.angle_beta   90.00
_cell.angle_gamma   90.00
#
_symmetry.space_group_name_H-M   'P 1'
#
loop_
_entity.id
_entity.type
_entity.pdbx_description
1 polymer ?
#
loop_
_entity_poly.entity_id
_entity_poly.type
_entity_poly.pdbx_seq_one_letter_code
_entity_poly.pdbx_strand_id
1 'polypeptide(L)'
;MSANRNTEPEEGGRGIWLPALCVAAAGGAVGLYLCKLQKTDYIFYFHIMKRNAVRNGYASRGTQFLLSELDDLEDLLVERQRFYCSYFTRKSRLELMEKKIKDNANILIWYNLIKKEELDKIFREDRHCASCVSYLWTGDKRKNGKLMWEMLEGWRKKFY
;
A
#
# COMPACT_ATOMS: atom_id res chain seq x y z
N MET A 1 10.52 29.30 65.15
CA MET A 1 10.30 30.47 64.27
C MET A 1 10.14 29.92 62.86
N SER A 2 8.90 29.89 62.34
CA SER A 2 8.39 30.79 61.26
C SER A 2 9.07 30.54 59.90
N ALA A 3 8.43 30.41 58.75
CA ALA A 3 7.02 30.41 58.35
C ALA A 3 6.91 29.91 56.90
N ASN A 4 5.81 29.21 56.63
CA ASN A 4 4.96 29.12 55.42
C ASN A 4 5.23 30.04 54.19
N ARG A 5 5.23 29.50 52.95
CA ARG A 5 4.21 29.68 51.88
C ARG A 5 4.67 29.36 50.43
N ASN A 6 3.90 28.47 49.80
CA ASN A 6 3.33 28.43 48.43
C ASN A 6 4.11 28.91 47.18
N THR A 7 4.23 28.02 46.18
CA THR A 7 3.98 28.32 44.76
C THR A 7 3.68 27.01 43.99
N GLU A 8 2.52 26.92 43.35
CA GLU A 8 2.16 25.96 42.27
C GLU A 8 2.24 26.70 40.92
N PRO A 9 2.00 26.07 39.75
CA PRO A 9 2.39 24.74 39.24
C PRO A 9 3.12 24.88 37.88
N GLU A 10 3.56 23.80 37.22
CA GLU A 10 3.52 23.68 35.75
C GLU A 10 3.48 22.20 35.33
N GLU A 11 2.68 21.97 34.30
CA GLU A 11 2.17 20.69 33.82
C GLU A 11 3.14 19.90 32.94
N GLY A 12 2.84 18.61 32.77
CA GLY A 12 2.93 17.99 31.45
C GLY A 12 3.57 16.61 31.41
N GLY A 13 2.76 15.55 31.21
CA GLY A 13 3.37 14.24 30.96
C GLY A 13 2.49 12.99 30.79
N ARG A 14 1.25 13.10 30.25
CA ARG A 14 0.46 12.03 29.60
C ARG A 14 0.69 10.58 30.06
N GLY A 15 0.04 10.20 31.16
CA GLY A 15 -0.31 8.81 31.48
C GLY A 15 -1.68 8.44 30.92
N ILE A 16 -1.78 7.25 30.33
CA ILE A 16 -2.99 6.64 29.78
C ILE A 16 -4.03 6.49 30.90
N TRP A 17 -5.14 7.23 30.83
CA TRP A 17 -6.21 7.17 31.82
C TRP A 17 -7.09 5.93 31.60
N LEU A 18 -6.81 4.85 32.33
CA LEU A 18 -7.84 3.88 32.71
C LEU A 18 -8.75 4.53 33.76
N PRO A 19 -10.08 4.53 33.63
CA PRO A 19 -10.94 5.03 34.69
C PRO A 19 -11.06 3.98 35.78
N ALA A 20 -10.14 4.02 36.75
CA ALA A 20 -10.33 3.41 38.05
C ALA A 20 -11.17 4.36 38.91
N LEU A 21 -12.49 4.20 38.86
CA LEU A 21 -13.42 4.84 39.79
C LEU A 21 -14.31 3.75 40.39
N CYS A 22 -13.78 3.10 41.43
CA CYS A 22 -14.59 2.35 42.38
C CYS A 22 -15.07 3.31 43.46
N VAL A 23 -16.31 3.82 43.35
CA VAL A 23 -17.04 4.40 44.48
C VAL A 23 -18.04 3.35 44.94
N ALA A 24 -17.84 2.86 46.16
CA ALA A 24 -18.74 1.94 46.83
C ALA A 24 -19.90 2.69 47.50
N ALA A 25 -21.02 1.96 47.60
CA ALA A 25 -22.19 2.19 48.46
C ALA A 25 -23.24 3.22 47.96
N ALA A 26 -24.33 2.73 47.38
CA ALA A 26 -25.58 2.42 48.10
C ALA A 26 -26.63 1.88 47.09
N GLY A 27 -27.52 1.02 47.56
CA GLY A 27 -28.33 0.12 46.74
C GLY A 27 -29.34 0.74 45.77
N GLY A 28 -29.80 -0.13 44.87
CA GLY A 28 -30.90 0.11 43.93
C GLY A 28 -30.60 -0.49 42.56
N ALA A 29 -31.61 -1.08 41.91
CA ALA A 29 -31.56 -1.71 40.59
C ALA A 29 -30.89 -0.84 39.48
N VAL A 30 -30.70 0.44 39.73
CA VAL A 30 -30.01 1.44 38.90
C VAL A 30 -28.49 1.17 38.78
N GLY A 31 -27.83 0.65 39.82
CA GLY A 31 -26.38 0.35 39.78
C GLY A 31 -26.02 -0.80 38.82
N LEU A 32 -26.92 -1.76 38.65
CA LEU A 32 -26.79 -2.85 37.67
C LEU A 32 -26.99 -2.36 36.23
N TYR A 33 -27.81 -1.32 36.01
CA TYR A 33 -28.03 -0.72 34.70
C TYR A 33 -26.82 0.05 34.20
N LEU A 34 -26.16 0.84 35.08
CA LEU A 34 -24.95 1.58 34.72
C LEU A 34 -23.76 0.67 34.42
N CYS A 35 -23.59 -0.42 35.18
CA CYS A 35 -22.53 -1.41 34.93
C CYS A 35 -22.78 -2.26 33.67
N LYS A 36 -24.05 -2.44 33.24
CA LYS A 36 -24.39 -3.12 31.99
C LYS A 36 -24.15 -2.25 30.74
N LEU A 37 -24.43 -0.94 30.81
CA LEU A 37 -24.21 -0.01 29.70
C LEU A 37 -22.72 0.12 29.32
N GLN A 38 -21.83 0.18 30.32
CA GLN A 38 -20.39 0.28 30.07
C GLN A 38 -19.81 -1.00 29.44
N LYS A 39 -20.27 -2.20 29.85
CA LYS A 39 -19.82 -3.47 29.25
C LYS A 39 -20.28 -3.66 27.81
N THR A 40 -21.48 -3.20 27.45
CA THR A 40 -21.96 -3.26 26.06
C THR A 40 -21.14 -2.39 25.13
N ASP A 41 -20.71 -1.20 25.59
CA ASP A 41 -19.85 -0.32 24.79
C ASP A 41 -18.46 -0.92 24.57
N TYR A 42 -17.84 -1.53 25.59
CA TYR A 42 -16.56 -2.22 25.44
C TYR A 42 -16.62 -3.44 24.52
N ILE A 43 -17.69 -4.25 24.61
CA ILE A 43 -17.88 -5.41 23.73
C ILE A 43 -18.11 -4.95 22.29
N PHE A 44 -18.90 -3.90 22.09
CA PHE A 44 -19.14 -3.30 20.78
C PHE A 44 -17.85 -2.72 20.17
N TYR A 45 -17.10 -1.94 20.94
CA TYR A 45 -15.77 -1.44 20.54
C TYR A 45 -14.80 -2.57 20.23
N PHE A 46 -14.71 -3.60 21.07
CA PHE A 46 -13.85 -4.76 20.83
C PHE A 46 -14.27 -5.54 19.57
N HIS A 47 -15.57 -5.66 19.31
CA HIS A 47 -16.08 -6.30 18.10
C HIS A 47 -15.78 -5.47 16.85
N ILE A 48 -15.94 -4.14 16.91
CA ILE A 48 -15.52 -3.21 15.85
C ILE A 48 -14.02 -3.29 15.62
N MET A 49 -13.21 -3.29 16.68
CA MET A 49 -11.75 -3.40 16.59
C MET A 49 -11.32 -4.73 15.99
N LYS A 50 -11.95 -5.85 16.36
CA LYS A 50 -11.72 -7.16 15.73
C LYS A 50 -12.13 -7.17 14.26
N ARG A 51 -13.31 -6.66 13.92
CA ARG A 51 -13.77 -6.54 12.52
C ARG A 51 -12.83 -5.67 11.71
N ASN A 52 -12.35 -4.56 12.27
CA ASN A 52 -11.38 -3.68 11.63
C ASN A 52 -10.02 -4.36 11.49
N ALA A 53 -9.53 -5.08 12.51
CA ALA A 53 -8.27 -5.81 12.43
C ALA A 53 -8.33 -6.92 11.37
N VAL A 54 -9.42 -7.68 11.31
CA VAL A 54 -9.65 -8.70 10.29
C VAL A 54 -9.77 -8.06 8.90
N ARG A 55 -10.58 -7.00 8.75
CA ARG A 55 -10.74 -6.25 7.49
C ARG A 55 -9.43 -5.63 7.02
N ASN A 56 -8.65 -5.03 7.92
CA ASN A 56 -7.34 -4.47 7.63
C ASN A 56 -6.32 -5.57 7.28
N GLY A 57 -6.40 -6.74 7.92
CA GLY A 57 -5.61 -7.90 7.55
C GLY A 57 -5.90 -8.41 6.14
N TYR A 58 -7.19 -8.50 5.76
CA TYR A 58 -7.59 -8.86 4.39
C TYR A 58 -7.21 -7.78 3.37
N ALA A 59 -7.41 -6.50 3.71
CA ALA A 59 -7.00 -5.39 2.86
C ALA A 59 -5.49 -5.40 2.62
N SER A 60 -4.69 -5.58 3.68
CA SER A 60 -3.22 -5.66 3.60
C SER A 60 -2.75 -6.84 2.74
N ARG A 61 -3.37 -8.02 2.86
CA ARG A 61 -3.09 -9.16 1.97
C ARG A 61 -3.47 -8.90 0.51
N GLY A 62 -4.62 -8.28 0.27
CA GLY A 62 -5.06 -7.91 -1.08
C GLY A 62 -4.12 -6.91 -1.73
N THR A 63 -3.70 -5.87 -1.00
CA THR A 63 -2.70 -4.89 -1.44
C THR A 63 -1.36 -5.57 -1.75
N GLN A 64 -0.91 -6.50 -0.90
CA GLN A 64 0.34 -7.23 -1.12
C GLN A 64 0.29 -8.12 -2.37
N PHE A 65 -0.84 -8.78 -2.62
CA PHE A 65 -1.06 -9.56 -3.83
C PHE A 65 -1.01 -8.68 -5.10
N LEU A 66 -1.68 -7.53 -5.08
CA LEU A 66 -1.68 -6.60 -6.21
C LEU A 66 -0.32 -5.94 -6.46
N LEU A 67 0.46 -5.70 -5.40
CA LEU A 67 1.86 -5.29 -5.53
C LEU A 67 2.72 -6.36 -6.19
N SER A 68 2.53 -7.63 -5.81
CA SER A 68 3.24 -8.75 -6.45
C SER A 68 2.90 -8.86 -7.93
N GLU A 69 1.63 -8.70 -8.30
CA GLU A 69 1.22 -8.71 -9.72
C GLU A 69 1.83 -7.52 -10.49
N LEU A 70 1.99 -6.37 -9.83
CA LEU A 70 2.68 -5.21 -10.41
C LEU A 70 4.18 -5.46 -10.59
N ASP A 71 4.82 -6.18 -9.67
CA ASP A 71 6.22 -6.59 -9.78
C ASP A 71 6.41 -7.56 -10.97
N ASP A 72 5.52 -8.54 -11.13
CA ASP A 72 5.54 -9.46 -12.28
C ASP A 72 5.34 -8.72 -13.61
N LEU A 73 4.43 -7.74 -13.63
CA LEU A 73 4.23 -6.88 -14.79
C LEU A 73 5.48 -6.04 -15.11
N GLU A 74 6.14 -5.48 -14.10
CA GLU A 74 7.40 -4.74 -14.26
C GLU A 74 8.45 -5.61 -14.95
N ASP A 75 8.66 -6.84 -14.49
CA ASP A 75 9.67 -7.74 -15.07
C ASP A 75 9.37 -8.06 -16.55
N LEU A 76 8.09 -8.25 -16.90
CA LEU A 76 7.69 -8.45 -18.29
C LEU A 76 7.94 -7.21 -19.15
N LEU A 77 7.66 -6.01 -18.61
CA LEU A 77 7.90 -4.74 -19.30
C LEU A 77 9.41 -4.50 -19.51
N VAL A 78 10.24 -4.77 -18.51
CA VAL A 78 11.71 -4.72 -18.61
C VAL A 78 12.22 -5.64 -19.71
N GLU A 79 11.74 -6.89 -19.76
CA GLU A 79 12.13 -7.81 -20.82
C GLU A 79 11.61 -7.34 -22.19
N ARG A 80 10.37 -6.84 -22.30
CA ARG A 80 9.86 -6.28 -23.57
C ARG A 80 10.78 -5.19 -24.06
N GLN A 81 11.23 -4.31 -23.16
CA GLN A 81 12.07 -3.19 -23.55
C GLN A 81 13.49 -3.60 -23.93
N ARG A 82 14.03 -4.63 -23.28
CA ARG A 82 15.26 -5.29 -23.73
C ARG A 82 15.12 -5.83 -25.16
N PHE A 83 13.99 -6.47 -25.47
CA PHE A 83 13.75 -6.98 -26.83
C PHE A 83 13.55 -5.84 -27.83
N TYR A 84 12.78 -4.82 -27.48
CA TYR A 84 12.57 -3.64 -28.31
C TYR A 84 13.89 -2.96 -28.69
N CYS A 85 14.80 -2.80 -27.72
CA CYS A 85 16.10 -2.16 -27.93
C CYS A 85 17.16 -3.08 -28.56
N SER A 86 16.87 -4.36 -28.72
CA SER A 86 17.77 -5.31 -29.36
C SER A 86 17.54 -5.33 -30.88
N TYR A 87 18.62 -5.07 -31.62
CA TYR A 87 18.63 -5.12 -33.09
C TYR A 87 18.17 -6.48 -33.67
N PHE A 88 18.49 -7.58 -32.99
CA PHE A 88 18.21 -8.94 -33.47
C PHE A 88 16.79 -9.44 -33.14
N THR A 89 15.97 -8.61 -32.49
CA THR A 89 14.62 -9.02 -32.10
C THR A 89 13.68 -8.98 -33.30
N ARG A 90 13.09 -10.12 -33.63
CA ARG A 90 12.01 -10.19 -34.63
C ARG A 90 10.73 -9.54 -34.11
N LYS A 91 10.02 -8.82 -34.99
CA LYS A 91 8.75 -8.17 -34.68
C LYS A 91 7.71 -9.12 -34.06
N SER A 92 7.57 -10.34 -34.60
CA SER A 92 6.63 -11.35 -34.08
C SER A 92 6.93 -11.76 -32.63
N ARG A 93 8.21 -11.78 -32.24
CA ARG A 93 8.61 -12.07 -30.85
C ARG A 93 8.20 -10.94 -29.92
N LEU A 94 8.35 -9.69 -30.37
CA LEU A 94 7.93 -8.52 -29.61
C LEU A 94 6.39 -8.49 -29.44
N GLU A 95 5.64 -8.73 -30.52
CA GLU A 95 4.18 -8.78 -30.51
C GLU A 95 3.65 -9.89 -29.56
N LEU A 96 4.29 -11.07 -29.55
CA LEU A 96 3.96 -12.15 -28.61
C LEU A 96 4.16 -11.72 -27.14
N MET A 97 5.21 -10.96 -26.85
CA MET A 97 5.45 -10.45 -25.51
C MET A 97 4.46 -9.38 -25.10
N GLU A 98 4.12 -8.46 -26.01
CA GLU A 98 3.10 -7.45 -25.75
C GLU A 98 1.74 -8.09 -25.45
N LYS A 99 1.41 -9.20 -26.13
CA LYS A 99 0.23 -10.01 -25.79
C LYS A 99 0.34 -10.60 -24.37
N LYS A 100 1.47 -11.24 -24.03
CA LYS A 100 1.69 -11.81 -22.69
C LYS A 100 1.56 -10.75 -21.58
N ILE A 101 2.10 -9.54 -21.82
CA ILE A 101 2.00 -8.41 -20.89
C ILE A 101 0.53 -8.01 -20.69
N LYS A 102 -0.24 -7.88 -21.77
CA LYS A 102 -1.68 -7.56 -21.68
C LYS A 102 -2.44 -8.63 -20.90
N ASP A 103 -2.13 -9.90 -21.14
CA ASP A 103 -2.78 -11.01 -20.45
C ASP A 103 -2.48 -11.01 -18.94
N ASN A 104 -1.24 -10.73 -18.55
CA ASN A 104 -0.83 -10.63 -17.14
C ASN A 104 -1.41 -9.38 -16.45
N ALA A 105 -1.47 -8.25 -17.15
CA ALA A 105 -2.03 -7.01 -16.60
C ALA A 105 -3.55 -7.05 -16.36
N ASN A 106 -4.28 -8.08 -16.81
CA ASN A 106 -5.73 -8.17 -16.70
C ASN A 106 -6.24 -8.00 -15.25
N ILE A 107 -5.55 -8.59 -14.27
CA ILE A 107 -5.93 -8.46 -12.86
C ILE A 107 -5.82 -7.00 -12.42
N LEU A 108 -4.70 -6.34 -12.73
CA LEU A 108 -4.46 -4.94 -12.39
C LEU A 108 -5.44 -3.99 -13.10
N ILE A 109 -5.84 -4.32 -14.33
CA ILE A 109 -6.87 -3.59 -15.08
C ILE A 109 -8.25 -3.79 -14.44
N TRP A 110 -8.59 -5.00 -14.03
CA TRP A 110 -9.87 -5.30 -13.36
C TRP A 110 -10.04 -4.51 -12.06
N TYR A 111 -8.95 -4.34 -11.30
CA TYR A 111 -8.91 -3.49 -10.10
C TYR A 111 -8.73 -1.98 -10.41
N ASN A 112 -8.72 -1.57 -11.68
CA ASN A 112 -8.53 -0.19 -12.12
C ASN A 112 -7.21 0.46 -11.63
N LEU A 113 -6.20 -0.36 -11.35
CA LEU A 113 -4.86 0.09 -10.98
C LEU A 113 -4.05 0.53 -12.19
N ILE A 114 -4.31 -0.08 -13.34
CA ILE A 114 -3.69 0.23 -14.63
C ILE A 114 -4.78 0.30 -15.67
N LYS A 115 -4.63 1.19 -16.65
CA LYS A 115 -5.52 1.23 -17.81
C LYS A 115 -4.88 0.56 -19.02
N LYS A 116 -5.70 -0.09 -19.84
CA LYS A 116 -5.23 -0.73 -21.07
C LYS A 116 -4.54 0.28 -22.00
N GLU A 117 -5.05 1.51 -22.04
CA GLU A 117 -4.53 2.59 -22.87
C GLU A 117 -3.12 3.03 -22.42
N GLU A 118 -2.80 2.90 -21.13
CA GLU A 118 -1.46 3.20 -20.61
C GLU A 118 -0.44 2.18 -21.13
N LEU A 119 -0.77 0.89 -21.14
CA LEU A 119 0.07 -0.15 -21.74
C LEU A 119 0.25 0.05 -23.25
N ASP A 120 -0.84 0.33 -23.96
CA ASP A 120 -0.79 0.61 -25.40
C ASP A 120 0.07 1.86 -25.70
N LYS A 121 0.04 2.85 -24.81
CA LYS A 121 0.88 4.04 -24.89
C LYS A 121 2.37 3.68 -24.71
N ILE A 122 2.73 2.85 -23.71
CA ILE A 122 4.12 2.37 -23.57
C ILE A 122 4.57 1.68 -24.85
N PHE A 123 3.79 0.75 -25.38
CA PHE A 123 4.19 -0.04 -26.55
C PHE A 123 4.39 0.81 -27.80
N ARG A 124 3.57 1.86 -27.97
CA ARG A 124 3.60 2.76 -29.12
C ARG A 124 4.64 3.87 -28.99
N GLU A 125 4.86 4.41 -27.79
CA GLU A 125 5.58 5.68 -27.61
C GLU A 125 6.92 5.53 -26.89
N ASP A 126 7.15 4.42 -26.17
CA ASP A 126 8.43 4.25 -25.49
C ASP A 126 9.53 3.77 -26.43
N ARG A 127 10.32 4.73 -26.90
CA ARG A 127 11.43 4.54 -27.83
C ARG A 127 12.80 4.65 -27.16
N HIS A 128 12.86 4.88 -25.84
CA HIS A 128 14.12 5.10 -25.17
C HIS A 128 14.90 3.79 -24.98
N CYS A 129 16.09 3.75 -25.57
CA CYS A 129 17.06 2.68 -25.39
C CYS A 129 18.33 3.26 -24.77
N ALA A 130 18.83 2.60 -23.72
CA ALA A 130 20.09 2.97 -23.11
C ALA A 130 21.22 2.89 -24.13
N SER A 131 22.21 3.78 -24.01
CA SER A 131 23.38 3.73 -24.88
C SER A 131 24.01 2.33 -24.84
N CYS A 132 24.32 1.77 -26.02
CA CYS A 132 24.96 0.46 -26.16
C CYS A 132 26.17 0.31 -25.25
N VAL A 133 26.97 1.37 -25.05
CA VAL A 133 28.12 1.34 -24.14
C VAL A 133 27.66 1.11 -22.70
N SER A 134 26.73 1.92 -22.18
CA SER A 134 26.24 1.74 -20.81
C SER A 134 25.61 0.36 -20.58
N TYR A 135 24.89 -0.17 -21.57
CA TYR A 135 24.22 -1.47 -21.49
C TYR A 135 25.21 -2.65 -21.61
N LEU A 136 26.18 -2.59 -22.52
CA LEU A 136 27.18 -3.64 -22.70
C LEU A 136 28.14 -3.73 -21.49
N TRP A 137 28.46 -2.59 -20.87
CA TRP A 137 29.36 -2.56 -19.72
C TRP A 137 28.68 -2.93 -18.40
N THR A 138 27.41 -2.55 -18.18
CA THR A 138 26.71 -2.87 -16.91
C THR A 138 25.75 -4.05 -17.01
N GLY A 139 25.35 -4.48 -18.21
CA GLY A 139 24.32 -5.50 -18.42
C GLY A 139 22.93 -5.09 -17.91
N ASP A 140 22.76 -3.83 -17.51
CA ASP A 140 21.59 -3.38 -16.76
C ASP A 140 20.43 -3.05 -17.70
N LYS A 141 19.45 -3.94 -17.73
CA LYS A 141 18.23 -3.81 -18.55
C LYS A 141 17.33 -2.68 -18.08
N ARG A 142 17.46 -2.24 -16.82
CA ARG A 142 16.59 -1.23 -16.20
C ARG A 142 16.89 0.19 -16.67
N LYS A 143 17.86 0.36 -17.57
CA LYS A 143 18.14 1.65 -18.23
C LYS A 143 17.31 1.90 -19.49
N ASN A 144 16.62 0.88 -20.02
CA ASN A 144 15.74 1.06 -21.18
C ASN A 144 14.34 1.48 -20.73
N GLY A 145 13.61 2.18 -21.59
CA GLY A 145 12.18 2.42 -21.40
C GLY A 145 11.85 3.56 -20.45
N LYS A 146 12.14 4.80 -20.84
CA LYS A 146 11.94 5.97 -19.99
C LYS A 146 10.46 6.14 -19.61
N LEU A 147 9.57 6.05 -20.60
CA LEU A 147 8.13 6.23 -20.39
C LEU A 147 7.53 5.08 -19.57
N MET A 148 8.01 3.86 -19.80
CA MET A 148 7.65 2.67 -19.03
C MET A 148 7.94 2.88 -17.53
N TRP A 149 9.14 3.37 -17.18
CA TRP A 149 9.50 3.64 -15.79
C TRP A 149 8.66 4.76 -15.17
N GLU A 150 8.41 5.85 -15.90
CA GLU A 150 7.54 6.94 -15.44
C GLU A 150 6.12 6.43 -15.12
N MET A 151 5.57 5.55 -15.95
CA MET A 151 4.25 4.94 -15.70
C MET A 151 4.27 3.97 -14.53
N LEU A 152 5.28 3.09 -14.43
CA LEU A 152 5.43 2.16 -13.31
C LEU A 152 5.50 2.90 -11.97
N GLU A 153 6.24 4.00 -11.90
CA GLU A 153 6.31 4.85 -10.71
C GLU A 153 4.92 5.40 -10.36
N GLY A 154 4.19 5.91 -11.37
CA GLY A 154 2.81 6.39 -11.19
C GLY A 154 1.85 5.31 -10.71
N TRP A 155 1.99 4.07 -11.18
CA TRP A 155 1.18 2.95 -10.72
C TRP A 155 1.52 2.53 -9.29
N ARG A 156 2.80 2.48 -8.92
CA ARG A 156 3.24 2.15 -7.55
C ARG A 156 2.75 3.16 -6.52
N LYS A 157 2.68 4.45 -6.87
CA LYS A 157 2.14 5.50 -5.99
C LYS A 157 0.67 5.30 -5.60
N LYS A 158 -0.08 4.42 -6.26
CA LYS A 158 -1.47 4.10 -5.88
C LYS A 158 -1.57 3.20 -4.63
N PHE A 159 -0.44 2.64 -4.18
CA PHE A 159 -0.36 1.71 -3.06
C PHE A 159 0.16 2.33 -1.75
N TYR A 160 0.63 3.58 -1.81
CA TYR A 160 1.18 4.34 -0.69
C TYR A 160 0.34 5.60 -0.45
#